data_AF-A0A1V5UID7-F1
#
_entry.id   AF-A0A1V5UID7-F1
#
_cell.length_a   1.000
_cell.length_b   1.000
_cell.length_c   1.000
_cell.angle_alpha   90.00
_cell.angle_beta   90.00
_cell.angle_gamma   90.00
#
_symmetry.space_group_name_H-M   'P 1'
#
loop_
_entity.id
_entity.type
_entity.pdbx_description
1 polymer ?
#
loop_
_entity_poly.entity_id
_entity_poly.type
_entity_poly.pdbx_seq_one_letter_code
_entity_poly.pdbx_strand_id
1 'polypeptide(L)' 'MNNYYVDVEIGVNKELSLEEAHDISEAVHNYVEANFKVLHCHVHINPH' A
#
# COMPACT_ATOMS: atom_id res chain seq x y z
N MET A 1 8.32 -17.81 15.48
CA MET A 1 8.76 -16.62 14.71
C MET A 1 7.49 -15.86 14.37
N ASN A 2 7.34 -14.60 14.81
CA ASN A 2 6.09 -13.87 14.59
C ASN A 2 6.04 -13.33 13.16
N ASN A 3 4.90 -13.56 12.52
CA ASN A 3 4.57 -13.14 11.16
C ASN A 3 3.39 -12.18 11.28
N TYR A 4 3.54 -10.97 10.77
CA TYR A 4 2.57 -9.89 10.95
C TYR A 4 1.78 -9.65 9.66
N TYR A 5 0.47 -9.52 9.77
CA TYR A 5 -0.38 -8.97 8.71
C TYR A 5 -0.58 -7.49 9.01
N VAL A 6 -0.42 -6.64 8.00
CA VAL A 6 -0.49 -5.19 8.15
C VAL A 6 -1.45 -4.62 7.11
N ASP A 7 -2.33 -3.73 7.56
CA ASP A 7 -3.18 -2.90 6.71
C ASP A 7 -2.65 -1.46 6.74
N VAL A 8 -2.56 -0.83 5.57
CA VAL A 8 -2.07 0.54 5.38
C VAL A 8 -3.11 1.32 4.59
N GLU A 9 -3.50 2.49 5.09
CA GLU A 9 -4.37 3.41 4.36
C GLU A 9 -3.56 4.59 3.83
N ILE A 10 -3.69 4.88 2.55
CA ILE A 10 -3.02 6.02 1.90
C ILE A 10 -4.04 6.92 1.20
N GLY A 11 -3.77 8.21 1.24
CA GLY A 11 -4.52 9.20 0.47
C GLY A 11 -3.79 9.56 -0.82
N VAL A 12 -4.48 9.52 -1.96
CA VAL A 12 -3.93 9.93 -3.26
C VAL A 12 -4.81 11.02 -3.89
N ASN A 13 -4.22 11.83 -4.78
CA ASN A 13 -4.97 12.87 -5.48
C ASN A 13 -6.13 12.23 -6.27
N LYS A 14 -7.35 12.70 -6.02
CA LYS A 14 -8.58 12.24 -6.69
C LYS A 14 -8.60 12.39 -8.22
N GLU A 15 -7.72 13.22 -8.78
CA GLU A 15 -7.61 13.45 -10.23
C GLU A 15 -6.73 12.41 -10.93
N LEU A 16 -6.03 11.57 -10.18
CA LEU A 16 -5.24 10.48 -10.75
C LEU A 16 -6.13 9.45 -11.43
N SER A 17 -5.62 8.87 -12.51
CA SER A 17 -6.21 7.68 -13.09
C SER A 17 -6.15 6.50 -12.11
N LEU A 18 -7.01 5.51 -12.34
CA LEU A 18 -6.99 4.27 -11.56
C LEU A 18 -5.63 3.57 -11.63
N GLU A 19 -4.97 3.62 -12.78
CA GLU A 19 -3.65 3.04 -13.00
C GLU A 19 -2.59 3.76 -12.15
N GLU A 20 -2.54 5.09 -12.18
CA GLU A 20 -1.59 5.86 -11.36
C GLU A 20 -1.82 5.64 -9.86
N ALA A 21 -3.08 5.59 -9.42
CA ALA A 21 -3.41 5.27 -8.03
C ALA A 21 -2.96 3.85 -7.66
N HIS A 22 -3.17 2.88 -8.55
CA HIS A 22 -2.73 1.50 -8.37
C HIS A 22 -1.20 1.41 -8.27
N ASP A 23 -0.46 2.09 -9.14
CA ASP A 23 1.00 2.09 -9.14
C ASP A 23 1.57 2.66 -7.82
N ILE A 24 0.95 3.71 -7.27
CA ILE A 24 1.33 4.25 -5.96
C ILE A 24 1.06 3.23 -4.85
N SER A 25 -0.08 2.55 -4.88
CA SER A 25 -0.44 1.53 -3.91
C SER A 25 0.51 0.33 -3.96
N GLU A 26 0.87 -0.12 -5.16
CA GLU A 26 1.83 -1.20 -5.37
C GLU A 26 3.23 -0.80 -4.87
N ALA A 27 3.66 0.44 -5.13
CA ALA A 27 4.94 0.95 -4.61
C ALA A 27 4.98 0.95 -3.07
N VAL A 28 3.87 1.33 -2.41
CA VAL A 28 3.75 1.28 -0.95
C VAL A 28 3.77 -0.16 -0.44
N HIS A 29 3.00 -1.05 -1.06
CA HIS A 29 2.96 -2.48 -0.72
C HIS A 29 4.36 -3.10 -0.79
N ASN A 30 5.04 -2.94 -1.93
CA ASN A 30 6.39 -3.45 -2.16
C ASN A 30 7.40 -2.88 -1.16
N TYR A 31 7.31 -1.58 -0.86
CA TYR A 31 8.17 -0.96 0.14
C TYR A 31 7.95 -1.55 1.54
N VAL A 32 6.70 -1.79 1.94
CA VAL A 32 6.38 -2.35 3.26
C VAL A 32 6.87 -3.79 3.37
N GLU A 33 6.60 -4.63 2.38
CA GLU A 33 7.02 -6.03 2.40
C GLU A 33 8.54 -6.19 2.31
N ALA A 34 9.25 -5.28 1.64
CA ALA A 34 10.72 -5.32 1.53
C ALA A 34 11.45 -4.84 2.80
N ASN A 35 10.86 -3.90 3.55
CA ASN A 35 11.57 -3.21 4.65
C ASN A 35 11.13 -3.64 6.05
N PHE A 36 9.98 -4.29 6.18
CA PHE A 36 9.44 -4.71 7.48
C PHE A 36 9.25 -6.22 7.53
N LYS A 37 9.29 -6.78 8.74
CA LYS A 37 9.00 -8.20 8.96
C LYS A 37 7.49 -8.44 8.93
N VAL A 38 6.91 -8.41 7.74
CA VAL A 38 5.49 -8.69 7.49
C VAL A 38 5.36 -9.95 6.66
N LEU A 39 4.28 -10.70 6.89
CA LEU A 39 3.88 -11.81 6.06
C LEU A 39 3.07 -11.33 4.85
N HIS A 40 2.29 -10.27 5.04
CA HIS A 40 1.56 -9.62 3.98
C HIS A 40 1.18 -8.19 4.36
N CYS A 41 1.18 -7.30 3.38
CA CYS A 41 0.64 -5.94 3.49
C CYS A 41 -0.57 -5.76 2.58
N HIS A 42 -1.68 -5.24 3.09
CA HIS A 42 -2.80 -4.76 2.27
C HIS A 42 -2.84 -3.23 2.31
N VAL A 43 -2.99 -2.61 1.13
CA VAL A 43 -3.01 -1.15 0.99
C VAL A 43 -4.39 -0.71 0.50
N HIS A 44 -5.05 0.14 1.29
CA HIS A 44 -6.31 0.78 0.95
C HIS A 44 -6.06 2.21 0.47
N ILE A 45 -6.63 2.57 -0.68
CA ILE A 45 -6.45 3.88 -1.30
C ILE A 45 -7.71 4.72 -1.10
N ASN A 46 -7.57 5.89 -0.50
CA ASN A 46 -8.61 6.90 -0.40
C ASN A 46 -8.31 8.08 -1.36
N PRO A 47 -9.30 8.55 -2.15
CA PRO A 47 -9.14 9.77 -2.94
C PRO A 47 -9.29 11.02 -2.06
N HIS A 48 -8.37 11.97 -2.18
CA HIS A 48 -8.39 13.27 -1.48
C HIS A 48 -8.27 14.46 -2.44
#